data_AF-A0A954GSN9-F1
#
_entry.id   AF-A0A954GSN9-F1
#
_cell.length_a   1.000
_cell.length_b   1.000
_cell.length_c   1.000
_cell.angle_alpha   90.00
_cell.angle_beta   90.00
_cell.angle_gamma   90.00
#
_symmetry.space_group_name_H-M   'P 1'
#
loop_
_entity.id
_entity.type
_entity.pdbx_description
1 polymer ?
#
loop_
_entity_poly.entity_id
_entity_poly.type
_entity_poly.pdbx_seq_one_letter_code
_entity_poly.pdbx_strand_id
1 'polypeptide(L)'
;VKHEVPESDPGYEIAVITAAFHYVWQNVGEDAQQRVLTPYEVFIYGRGTPPDRIWCFAELARQLACDTVLIAPKQAEQPLPPLVGVLTTRDELLLFEPSLGIPLADLSATPTGLLPNTPATLKEVLETPDFFKNYQFAAVEKMGLGEFAYPIKHEHLKSVEILIAGHPSQWAPRMASVEFRTPSDQEALFYTGLGQNSLRQNGAYDRVVGVGAKNGWWAANDVQVWLDPLALDIRLEQDRNSPATSAANWQQMNRIMQGPEVVNATGNGIELAQRSLEDVRIEQLTGKSATALSHLLAIRNANQQYKSDINAYAADFATFRTAQCQMDIGQWPAATQTLLGYLNVSSGHQLWTKEAVEHLAWIQMQELEIAPPEAEVNPLAPFIVFRQLPEISYRQLFQLHYWARVLQASGRLGGLENASPTGSGDASSGRPPSPPLPTPLAE
;
A
#
# COMPACT_ATOMS: atom_id res chain seq x y z
N VAL A 1 -20.50 10.75 -15.85
CA VAL A 1 -19.60 10.91 -17.02
C VAL A 1 -19.12 9.52 -17.32
N LYS A 2 -19.56 8.89 -18.43
CA LYS A 2 -18.81 7.76 -18.97
C LYS A 2 -17.42 8.31 -19.22
N HIS A 3 -16.48 8.11 -18.31
CA HIS A 3 -15.11 8.06 -18.74
C HIS A 3 -15.10 6.82 -19.62
N GLU A 4 -15.21 7.05 -20.92
CA GLU A 4 -14.66 6.15 -21.92
C GLU A 4 -13.21 5.94 -21.48
N VAL A 5 -13.00 4.95 -20.61
CA VAL A 5 -11.76 4.21 -20.59
C VAL A 5 -11.56 3.88 -22.06
N PRO A 6 -10.47 4.33 -22.71
CA PRO A 6 -10.25 3.99 -24.10
C PRO A 6 -10.28 2.46 -24.16
N GLU A 7 -11.37 1.91 -24.68
CA GLU A 7 -11.85 0.53 -24.49
C GLU A 7 -10.94 -0.52 -25.13
N SER A 8 -9.70 -0.15 -25.47
CA SER A 8 -8.81 -0.97 -26.29
C SER A 8 -7.31 -0.77 -26.04
N ASP A 9 -6.85 0.06 -25.09
CA ASP A 9 -5.40 0.14 -24.79
C ASP A 9 -5.03 -0.85 -23.66
N PRO A 10 -4.39 -1.99 -23.98
CA PRO A 10 -3.96 -2.95 -22.97
C PRO A 10 -2.95 -2.34 -21.99
N GLY A 11 -2.16 -1.36 -22.43
CA GLY A 11 -1.22 -0.67 -21.56
C GLY A 11 -1.93 0.11 -20.46
N TYR A 12 -3.11 0.66 -20.76
CA TYR A 12 -3.93 1.38 -19.78
C TYR A 12 -4.52 0.42 -18.74
N GLU A 13 -5.12 -0.69 -19.17
CA GLU A 13 -5.69 -1.70 -18.25
C GLU A 13 -4.63 -2.23 -17.28
N ILE A 14 -3.46 -2.64 -17.81
CA ILE A 14 -2.34 -3.13 -16.99
C ILE A 14 -1.87 -2.06 -16.00
N ALA A 15 -1.75 -0.80 -16.44
CA ALA A 15 -1.30 0.30 -15.59
C ALA A 15 -2.30 0.57 -14.44
N VAL A 16 -3.60 0.53 -14.72
CA VAL A 16 -4.64 0.76 -13.70
C VAL A 16 -4.70 -0.39 -12.68
N ILE A 17 -4.63 -1.65 -13.12
CA ILE A 17 -4.57 -2.82 -12.22
C ILE A 17 -3.33 -2.73 -11.33
N THR A 18 -2.17 -2.44 -11.93
CA THR A 18 -0.90 -2.32 -11.19
C THR A 18 -0.94 -1.16 -10.19
N ALA A 19 -1.53 -0.03 -10.58
CA ALA A 19 -1.74 1.10 -9.66
C ALA A 19 -2.67 0.72 -8.50
N ALA A 20 -3.73 -0.05 -8.73
CA ALA A 20 -4.62 -0.53 -7.68
C ALA A 20 -3.90 -1.46 -6.69
N PHE A 21 -3.02 -2.33 -7.19
CA PHE A 21 -2.17 -3.18 -6.35
C PHE A 21 -1.26 -2.33 -5.45
N HIS A 22 -0.52 -1.39 -6.04
CA HIS A 22 0.35 -0.49 -5.29
C HIS A 22 -0.43 0.36 -4.27
N TYR A 23 -1.61 0.84 -4.65
CA TYR A 23 -2.47 1.63 -3.77
C TYR A 23 -2.82 0.87 -2.48
N VAL A 24 -3.17 -0.42 -2.58
CA VAL A 24 -3.43 -1.26 -1.39
C VAL A 24 -2.19 -1.39 -0.53
N TRP A 25 -1.03 -1.72 -1.11
CA TRP A 25 0.20 -1.95 -0.35
C TRP A 25 0.80 -0.68 0.26
N GLN A 26 0.57 0.48 -0.33
CA GLN A 26 0.93 1.78 0.26
C GLN A 26 -0.01 2.18 1.39
N ASN A 27 -1.30 1.84 1.28
CA ASN A 27 -2.31 2.29 2.23
C ASN A 27 -2.54 1.31 3.38
N VAL A 28 -2.21 0.04 3.22
CA VAL A 28 -2.50 -1.00 4.20
C VAL A 28 -1.21 -1.64 4.73
N GLY A 29 -0.83 -1.20 5.93
CA GLY A 29 0.24 -1.78 6.74
C GLY A 29 -0.18 -3.10 7.37
N GLU A 30 0.75 -3.77 8.06
CA GLU A 30 0.46 -5.04 8.73
C GLU A 30 -0.28 -4.80 10.05
N ASP A 31 -1.28 -5.65 10.31
CA ASP A 31 -1.94 -5.70 11.60
C ASP A 31 -1.35 -6.81 12.47
N ALA A 32 -0.42 -6.45 13.36
CA ALA A 32 0.19 -7.37 14.31
C ALA A 32 -0.83 -7.99 15.29
N GLN A 33 -1.97 -7.33 15.51
CA GLN A 33 -3.03 -7.83 16.38
C GLN A 33 -3.98 -8.80 15.67
N GLN A 34 -3.82 -9.01 14.35
CA GLN A 34 -4.64 -9.89 13.52
C GLN A 34 -6.15 -9.66 13.75
N ARG A 35 -6.56 -8.38 13.81
CA ARG A 35 -7.96 -8.04 14.07
C ARG A 35 -8.81 -8.51 12.89
N VAL A 36 -10.07 -8.79 13.20
CA VAL A 36 -11.05 -9.21 12.21
C VAL A 36 -11.63 -7.95 11.55
N LEU A 37 -11.07 -7.53 10.42
CA LEU A 37 -11.42 -6.29 9.74
C LEU A 37 -12.05 -6.56 8.37
N THR A 38 -13.14 -5.89 8.05
CA THR A 38 -13.69 -5.82 6.69
C THR A 38 -12.77 -4.99 5.78
N PRO A 39 -12.85 -5.12 4.44
CA PRO A 39 -12.04 -4.29 3.53
C PRO A 39 -12.16 -2.78 3.77
N TYR A 40 -13.33 -2.30 4.19
CA TYR A 40 -13.51 -0.89 4.57
C TYR A 40 -12.62 -0.51 5.76
N GLU A 41 -12.72 -1.27 6.86
CA GLU A 41 -11.94 -1.05 8.08
C GLU A 41 -10.44 -1.21 7.82
N VAL A 42 -10.05 -2.16 6.97
CA VAL A 42 -8.64 -2.37 6.55
C VAL A 42 -8.06 -1.10 5.90
N PHE A 43 -8.83 -0.40 5.07
CA PHE A 43 -8.38 0.87 4.46
C PHE A 43 -8.39 2.05 5.44
N ILE A 44 -9.46 2.18 6.23
CA ILE A 44 -9.64 3.24 7.23
C ILE A 44 -8.56 3.16 8.30
N TYR A 45 -8.39 2.01 8.94
CA TYR A 45 -7.30 1.81 9.90
C TYR A 45 -5.96 1.61 9.20
N GLY A 46 -5.97 1.37 7.89
CA GLY A 46 -4.76 1.20 7.08
C GLY A 46 -3.86 0.08 7.59
N ARG A 47 -4.48 -0.97 8.13
CA ARG A 47 -3.85 -2.12 8.79
C ARG A 47 -4.63 -3.37 8.38
N GLY A 48 -3.93 -4.44 8.05
CA GLY A 48 -4.55 -5.73 7.72
C GLY A 48 -3.52 -6.85 7.61
N THR A 49 -3.98 -8.08 7.79
CA THR A 49 -3.20 -9.30 7.56
C THR A 49 -2.86 -9.44 6.07
N PRO A 50 -1.93 -10.33 5.67
CA PRO A 50 -1.67 -10.57 4.25
C PRO A 50 -2.93 -10.97 3.46
N PRO A 51 -3.80 -11.89 3.93
CA PRO A 51 -5.11 -12.14 3.32
C PRO A 51 -5.98 -10.89 3.15
N ASP A 52 -6.10 -10.05 4.17
CA ASP A 52 -6.95 -8.85 4.11
C ASP A 52 -6.55 -7.91 2.96
N ARG A 53 -5.25 -7.80 2.67
CA ARG A 53 -4.77 -6.98 1.55
C ARG A 53 -4.99 -7.63 0.20
N ILE A 54 -4.79 -8.94 0.10
CA ILE A 54 -5.14 -9.69 -1.12
C ILE A 54 -6.62 -9.48 -1.40
N TRP A 55 -7.47 -9.52 -0.38
CA TRP A 55 -8.90 -9.27 -0.52
C TRP A 55 -9.18 -7.81 -0.92
N CYS A 56 -8.59 -6.82 -0.26
CA CYS A 56 -8.74 -5.42 -0.67
C CYS A 56 -8.35 -5.19 -2.14
N PHE A 57 -7.25 -5.80 -2.57
CA PHE A 57 -6.82 -5.73 -3.97
C PHE A 57 -7.79 -6.44 -4.91
N ALA A 58 -8.26 -7.64 -4.56
CA ALA A 58 -9.28 -8.36 -5.32
C ALA A 58 -10.58 -7.53 -5.46
N GLU A 59 -11.02 -6.82 -4.42
CA GLU A 59 -12.19 -5.93 -4.50
C GLU A 59 -11.95 -4.76 -5.46
N LEU A 60 -10.77 -4.13 -5.43
CA LEU A 60 -10.45 -3.04 -6.37
C LEU A 60 -10.38 -3.55 -7.80
N ALA A 61 -9.67 -4.66 -8.05
CA ALA A 61 -9.61 -5.29 -9.37
C ALA A 61 -11.00 -5.70 -9.87
N ARG A 62 -11.87 -6.16 -8.98
CA ARG A 62 -13.27 -6.46 -9.29
C ARG A 62 -14.06 -5.22 -9.68
N GLN A 63 -13.85 -4.07 -9.04
CA GLN A 63 -14.44 -2.80 -9.48
C GLN A 63 -13.94 -2.37 -10.87
N LEU A 64 -12.75 -2.80 -11.27
CA LEU A 64 -12.20 -2.67 -12.63
C LEU A 64 -12.68 -3.77 -13.59
N ALA A 65 -13.71 -4.54 -13.20
CA ALA A 65 -14.28 -5.67 -13.95
C ALA A 65 -13.27 -6.81 -14.28
N CYS A 66 -12.18 -6.92 -13.52
CA CYS A 66 -11.19 -7.98 -13.66
C CYS A 66 -11.45 -9.10 -12.66
N ASP A 67 -11.23 -10.35 -13.06
CA ASP A 67 -11.26 -11.49 -12.13
C ASP A 67 -9.91 -11.63 -11.44
N THR A 68 -9.93 -11.79 -10.11
CA THR A 68 -8.72 -12.04 -9.33
C THR A 68 -8.70 -13.47 -8.84
N VAL A 69 -7.56 -14.12 -8.93
CA VAL A 69 -7.33 -15.49 -8.46
C VAL A 69 -6.07 -15.54 -7.59
N LEU A 70 -6.03 -16.47 -6.65
CA LEU A 70 -4.80 -16.85 -5.97
C LEU A 70 -4.26 -18.10 -6.66
N ILE A 71 -2.95 -18.12 -6.89
CA ILE A 71 -2.24 -19.22 -7.55
C ILE A 71 -1.38 -19.89 -6.49
N ALA A 72 -1.82 -21.07 -6.05
CA ALA A 72 -1.13 -21.86 -5.04
C ALA A 72 -0.45 -23.08 -5.69
N PRO A 73 0.87 -23.24 -5.54
CA PRO A 73 1.54 -24.46 -5.99
C PRO A 73 1.00 -25.72 -5.30
N LYS A 74 0.65 -26.76 -6.06
CA LYS A 74 0.23 -28.05 -5.50
C LYS A 74 1.38 -28.89 -4.97
N GLN A 75 2.54 -28.73 -5.61
CA GLN A 75 3.72 -29.55 -5.38
C GLN A 75 4.80 -28.69 -4.74
N ALA A 76 4.67 -28.47 -3.44
CA ALA A 76 5.71 -27.86 -2.63
C ALA A 76 5.90 -28.69 -1.35
N GLU A 77 7.16 -28.86 -0.92
CA GLU A 77 7.49 -29.59 0.31
C GLU A 77 6.93 -28.92 1.56
N GLN A 78 6.71 -27.60 1.49
CA GLN A 78 6.12 -26.78 2.53
C GLN A 78 5.05 -25.87 1.91
N PRO A 79 4.01 -25.48 2.66
CA PRO A 79 3.03 -24.51 2.18
C PRO A 79 3.73 -23.21 1.76
N LEU A 80 3.53 -22.83 0.50
CA LEU A 80 4.07 -21.59 -0.05
C LEU A 80 2.99 -20.51 -0.04
N PRO A 81 3.36 -19.23 0.20
CA PRO A 81 2.45 -18.12 -0.03
C PRO A 81 1.94 -18.14 -1.47
N PRO A 82 0.63 -17.91 -1.70
CA PRO A 82 0.10 -17.87 -3.05
C PRO A 82 0.53 -16.58 -3.77
N LEU A 83 0.72 -16.67 -5.08
CA LEU A 83 0.74 -15.49 -5.94
C LEU A 83 -0.68 -14.98 -6.15
N VAL A 84 -0.83 -13.72 -6.52
CA VAL A 84 -2.11 -13.17 -6.99
C VAL A 84 -2.04 -13.05 -8.50
N GLY A 85 -3.03 -13.63 -9.18
CA GLY A 85 -3.27 -13.48 -10.60
C GLY A 85 -4.45 -12.55 -10.86
N VAL A 86 -4.33 -11.62 -11.82
CA VAL A 86 -5.46 -10.82 -12.32
C VAL A 86 -5.69 -11.15 -13.78
N LEU A 87 -6.89 -11.60 -14.11
CA LEU A 87 -7.31 -11.89 -15.45
C LEU A 87 -7.77 -10.60 -16.14
N THR A 88 -7.08 -10.22 -17.21
CA THR A 88 -7.43 -9.06 -18.03
C THR A 88 -8.57 -9.36 -18.99
N THR A 89 -9.12 -8.33 -19.61
CA THR A 89 -10.12 -8.45 -20.69
C THR A 89 -9.63 -9.24 -21.91
N ARG A 90 -8.32 -9.52 -22.02
CA ARG A 90 -7.68 -10.24 -23.15
C ARG A 90 -7.29 -11.67 -22.82
N ASP A 91 -7.79 -12.22 -21.73
CA ASP A 91 -7.44 -13.54 -21.23
C ASP A 91 -5.96 -13.68 -20.79
N GLU A 92 -5.28 -12.58 -20.48
CA GLU A 92 -3.92 -12.60 -19.93
C GLU A 92 -3.98 -12.65 -18.39
N LEU A 93 -3.12 -13.45 -17.77
CA LEU A 93 -3.05 -13.58 -16.32
C LEU A 93 -1.82 -12.84 -15.78
N LEU A 94 -2.02 -11.61 -15.33
CA LEU A 94 -0.97 -10.77 -14.74
C LEU A 94 -0.62 -11.27 -13.33
N LEU A 95 0.66 -11.32 -12.99
CA LEU A 95 1.13 -11.87 -11.72
C LEU A 95 1.62 -10.81 -10.73
N PHE A 96 1.26 -11.00 -9.47
CA PHE A 96 1.65 -10.16 -8.36
C PHE A 96 2.15 -11.02 -7.18
N GLU A 97 3.20 -10.56 -6.49
CA GLU A 97 3.76 -11.20 -5.32
C GLU A 97 3.31 -10.45 -4.05
N PRO A 98 2.23 -10.88 -3.39
CA PRO A 98 1.65 -10.15 -2.26
C PRO A 98 2.56 -10.08 -1.03
N SER A 99 3.45 -11.07 -0.84
CA SER A 99 4.36 -11.12 0.30
C SER A 99 5.40 -9.99 0.22
N LEU A 100 5.87 -9.71 -1.00
CA LEU A 100 6.79 -8.63 -1.28
C LEU A 100 6.07 -7.31 -1.57
N GLY A 101 4.81 -7.34 -2.03
CA GLY A 101 4.10 -6.13 -2.39
C GLY A 101 4.55 -5.49 -3.68
N ILE A 102 4.97 -6.32 -4.62
CA ILE A 102 5.35 -5.92 -5.98
C ILE A 102 4.53 -6.70 -7.01
N PRO A 103 4.23 -6.10 -8.17
CA PRO A 103 3.98 -6.89 -9.37
C PRO A 103 5.20 -7.76 -9.66
N LEU A 104 4.95 -8.99 -10.09
CA LEU A 104 5.98 -9.94 -10.44
C LEU A 104 6.38 -9.63 -11.88
N ALA A 105 7.63 -9.30 -12.16
CA ALA A 105 8.10 -8.76 -13.43
C ALA A 105 9.47 -9.34 -13.80
N ASP A 106 9.84 -9.27 -15.08
CA ASP A 106 11.18 -9.70 -15.50
C ASP A 106 12.24 -8.71 -15.01
N LEU A 107 12.97 -9.13 -13.98
CA LEU A 107 14.06 -8.34 -13.39
C LEU A 107 15.34 -8.36 -14.21
N SER A 108 15.45 -9.17 -15.27
CA SER A 108 16.59 -9.13 -16.19
C SER A 108 16.51 -7.95 -17.16
N ALA A 109 15.30 -7.44 -17.42
CA ALA A 109 15.09 -6.25 -18.22
C ALA A 109 15.55 -5.02 -17.43
N THR A 110 16.22 -4.08 -18.10
CA THR A 110 16.55 -2.78 -17.51
C THR A 110 15.26 -2.10 -17.05
N PRO A 111 15.08 -1.82 -15.75
CA PRO A 111 13.86 -1.19 -15.27
C PRO A 111 13.69 0.18 -15.94
N THR A 112 12.53 0.40 -16.57
CA THR A 112 12.14 1.71 -17.13
C THR A 112 11.55 2.65 -16.06
N GLY A 113 11.54 2.22 -14.80
CA GLY A 113 11.01 2.93 -13.65
C GLY A 113 11.47 2.30 -12.33
N LEU A 114 11.05 2.92 -11.22
CA LEU A 114 11.51 2.62 -9.86
C LEU A 114 11.03 1.29 -9.30
N LEU A 115 9.84 0.91 -9.72
CA LEU A 115 9.24 -0.38 -9.46
C LEU A 115 8.92 -0.98 -10.82
N PRO A 116 8.90 -2.31 -10.90
CA PRO A 116 8.25 -2.92 -12.04
C PRO A 116 6.81 -2.40 -12.06
N ASN A 117 6.43 -1.71 -13.13
CA ASN A 117 5.06 -1.24 -13.33
C ASN A 117 4.31 -2.10 -14.35
N THR A 118 5.00 -3.13 -14.86
CA THR A 118 4.49 -4.07 -15.82
C THR A 118 4.61 -5.47 -15.21
N PRO A 119 3.54 -6.00 -14.61
CA PRO A 119 3.52 -7.39 -14.18
C PRO A 119 3.72 -8.31 -15.39
N ALA A 120 4.59 -9.28 -15.23
CA ALA A 120 4.72 -10.43 -16.11
C ALA A 120 3.41 -11.24 -16.07
N THR A 121 3.10 -11.83 -17.21
CA THR A 121 2.02 -12.79 -17.35
C THR A 121 2.47 -14.17 -16.88
N LEU A 122 1.52 -15.02 -16.49
CA LEU A 122 1.82 -16.43 -16.21
C LEU A 122 2.49 -17.13 -17.40
N LYS A 123 2.10 -16.75 -18.63
CA LYS A 123 2.72 -17.27 -19.85
C LYS A 123 4.22 -16.99 -19.88
N GLU A 124 4.60 -15.72 -19.73
CA GLU A 124 6.01 -15.30 -19.77
C GLU A 124 6.84 -15.98 -18.68
N VAL A 125 6.28 -16.12 -17.47
CA VAL A 125 6.94 -16.83 -16.37
C VAL A 125 7.12 -18.31 -16.71
N LEU A 126 6.11 -18.99 -17.27
CA LEU A 126 6.21 -20.39 -17.66
C LEU A 126 7.14 -20.63 -18.85
N GLU A 127 7.26 -19.67 -19.77
CA GLU A 127 8.18 -19.71 -20.91
C GLU A 127 9.63 -19.38 -20.52
N THR A 128 9.86 -18.87 -19.31
CA THR A 128 11.18 -18.44 -18.81
C THR A 128 11.61 -19.27 -17.58
N PRO A 129 12.31 -20.41 -17.74
CA PRO A 129 12.73 -21.29 -16.63
C PRO A 129 13.51 -20.58 -15.52
N ASP A 130 14.25 -19.54 -15.90
CA ASP A 130 15.16 -18.79 -15.03
C ASP A 130 14.53 -17.52 -14.46
N PHE A 131 13.22 -17.30 -14.67
CA PHE A 131 12.52 -16.07 -14.25
C PHE A 131 12.80 -15.71 -12.77
N PHE A 132 12.69 -16.70 -11.89
CA PHE A 132 12.90 -16.51 -10.45
C PHE A 132 14.37 -16.49 -10.01
N LYS A 133 15.34 -16.75 -10.88
CA LYS A 133 16.77 -16.64 -10.51
C LYS A 133 17.14 -15.21 -10.15
N ASN A 134 16.57 -14.22 -10.83
CA ASN A 134 16.83 -12.81 -10.54
C ASN A 134 16.12 -12.32 -9.26
N TYR A 135 15.17 -13.10 -8.75
CA TYR A 135 14.57 -12.92 -7.43
C TYR A 135 15.39 -13.58 -6.31
N GLN A 136 16.43 -14.36 -6.65
CA GLN A 136 17.40 -14.86 -5.69
C GLN A 136 18.44 -13.77 -5.46
N PHE A 137 18.71 -13.45 -4.19
CA PHE A 137 19.60 -12.34 -3.88
C PHE A 137 20.97 -12.82 -3.36
N ALA A 138 22.03 -12.50 -4.10
CA ALA A 138 23.41 -12.64 -3.65
C ALA A 138 23.88 -11.46 -2.77
N ALA A 139 23.15 -10.33 -2.75
CA ALA A 139 23.51 -9.14 -1.96
C ALA A 139 23.46 -9.38 -0.44
N VAL A 140 22.79 -10.45 -0.01
CA VAL A 140 22.73 -10.91 1.38
C VAL A 140 24.10 -11.37 1.88
N GLU A 141 24.92 -11.97 1.01
CA GLU A 141 26.24 -12.49 1.35
C GLU A 141 27.24 -11.35 1.62
N LYS A 142 27.21 -10.29 0.80
CA LYS A 142 28.05 -9.09 0.98
C LYS A 142 27.73 -8.29 2.25
N MET A 143 26.51 -8.41 2.77
CA MET A 143 26.06 -7.74 3.99
C MET A 143 26.03 -8.68 5.22
N GLY A 144 26.49 -9.93 5.08
CA GLY A 144 26.62 -10.90 6.19
C GLY A 144 25.30 -11.47 6.72
N LEU A 145 24.23 -11.44 5.92
CA LEU A 145 22.85 -11.72 6.37
C LEU A 145 22.31 -13.09 5.92
N GLY A 146 23.16 -13.96 5.38
CA GLY A 146 22.80 -15.30 4.87
C GLY A 146 22.60 -15.37 3.36
N GLU A 147 21.91 -16.38 2.84
CA GLU A 147 21.39 -16.44 1.47
C GLU A 147 19.86 -16.29 1.51
N PHE A 148 19.28 -15.42 0.67
CA PHE A 148 17.84 -15.31 0.50
C PHE A 148 17.45 -16.11 -0.75
N ALA A 149 16.87 -17.28 -0.52
CA ALA A 149 16.20 -18.04 -1.55
C ALA A 149 14.73 -17.59 -1.64
N TYR A 150 14.35 -17.02 -2.78
CA TYR A 150 12.95 -16.79 -3.08
C TYR A 150 12.20 -18.15 -3.13
N PRO A 151 11.08 -18.31 -2.41
CA PRO A 151 10.52 -19.62 -2.11
C PRO A 151 9.77 -20.26 -3.29
N ILE A 152 9.26 -19.46 -4.22
CA ILE A 152 8.56 -19.96 -5.42
C ILE A 152 9.56 -20.16 -6.55
N LYS A 153 9.46 -21.31 -7.23
CA LYS A 153 10.30 -21.71 -8.35
C LYS A 153 9.45 -21.89 -9.59
N HIS A 154 10.08 -21.87 -10.77
CA HIS A 154 9.41 -22.11 -12.05
C HIS A 154 8.58 -23.40 -12.05
N GLU A 155 9.16 -24.49 -11.55
CA GLU A 155 8.50 -25.80 -11.46
C GLU A 155 7.21 -25.79 -10.63
N HIS A 156 7.14 -24.94 -9.59
CA HIS A 156 5.96 -24.81 -8.74
C HIS A 156 4.73 -24.28 -9.50
N LEU A 157 4.93 -23.54 -10.59
CA LEU A 157 3.84 -22.95 -11.38
C LEU A 157 3.33 -23.85 -12.51
N LYS A 158 3.99 -24.99 -12.77
CA LYS A 158 3.51 -25.99 -13.75
C LYS A 158 2.32 -26.81 -13.25
N SER A 159 2.10 -26.83 -11.93
CA SER A 159 1.01 -27.57 -11.29
C SER A 159 0.45 -26.76 -10.13
N VAL A 160 -0.65 -26.07 -10.39
CA VAL A 160 -1.24 -25.10 -9.47
C VAL A 160 -2.68 -25.44 -9.14
N GLU A 161 -3.10 -24.97 -7.98
CA GLU A 161 -4.48 -24.79 -7.56
C GLU A 161 -4.83 -23.31 -7.72
N ILE A 162 -6.01 -23.04 -8.26
CA ILE A 162 -6.51 -21.70 -8.52
C ILE A 162 -7.66 -21.42 -7.58
N LEU A 163 -7.54 -20.38 -6.76
CA LEU A 163 -8.59 -19.97 -5.83
C LEU A 163 -9.19 -18.64 -6.30
N ILE A 164 -10.44 -18.66 -6.76
CA ILE A 164 -11.15 -17.45 -7.18
C ILE A 164 -11.37 -16.55 -5.97
N ALA A 165 -10.84 -15.34 -6.03
CA ALA A 165 -10.99 -14.36 -4.97
C ALA A 165 -12.37 -13.69 -5.07
N GLY A 166 -13.11 -13.71 -3.98
CA GLY A 166 -14.39 -13.00 -3.87
C GLY A 166 -15.18 -13.41 -2.66
N HIS A 167 -16.12 -12.56 -2.25
CA HIS A 167 -17.03 -12.86 -1.16
C HIS A 167 -18.32 -13.49 -1.69
N PRO A 168 -18.89 -14.54 -1.06
CA PRO A 168 -20.11 -15.20 -1.55
C PRO A 168 -21.31 -14.27 -1.78
N SER A 169 -21.39 -13.15 -1.04
CA SER A 169 -22.41 -12.13 -1.26
C SER A 169 -22.38 -11.56 -2.68
N GLN A 170 -21.22 -11.45 -3.33
CA GLN A 170 -21.03 -10.89 -4.67
C GLN A 170 -21.54 -11.81 -5.78
N TRP A 171 -21.72 -13.09 -5.47
CA TRP A 171 -22.29 -14.07 -6.38
C TRP A 171 -23.76 -14.34 -6.10
N ALA A 172 -24.32 -13.74 -5.06
CA ALA A 172 -25.73 -13.87 -4.74
C ALA A 172 -26.58 -13.06 -5.76
N PRO A 173 -27.53 -13.69 -6.48
CA PRO A 173 -28.35 -13.00 -7.48
C PRO A 173 -29.10 -11.77 -6.96
N ARG A 174 -29.37 -11.68 -5.65
CA ARG A 174 -29.95 -10.48 -5.03
C ARG A 174 -29.08 -9.22 -5.21
N MET A 175 -27.76 -9.35 -5.28
CA MET A 175 -26.86 -8.21 -5.48
C MET A 175 -26.99 -7.63 -6.90
N ALA A 176 -27.39 -8.44 -7.88
CA ALA A 176 -27.70 -7.96 -9.21
C ALA A 176 -28.86 -6.95 -9.21
N SER A 177 -29.86 -7.20 -8.36
CA SER A 177 -31.00 -6.28 -8.19
C SER A 177 -30.61 -5.00 -7.46
N VAL A 178 -29.63 -5.07 -6.56
CA VAL A 178 -29.07 -3.88 -5.90
C VAL A 178 -28.33 -3.05 -6.92
N GLU A 179 -27.40 -3.65 -7.68
CA GLU A 179 -26.65 -2.98 -8.76
C GLU A 179 -27.56 -2.28 -9.76
N PHE A 180 -28.60 -2.97 -10.25
CA PHE A 180 -29.55 -2.40 -11.20
C PHE A 180 -30.32 -1.19 -10.65
N ARG A 181 -30.50 -1.10 -9.34
CA ARG A 181 -31.21 0.01 -8.67
C ARG A 181 -30.29 1.12 -8.21
N THR A 182 -28.98 0.91 -8.23
CA THR A 182 -28.00 1.92 -7.83
C THR A 182 -28.05 3.07 -8.83
N PRO A 183 -28.10 4.34 -8.36
CA PRO A 183 -28.05 5.51 -9.23
C PRO A 183 -26.84 5.46 -10.19
N SER A 184 -27.02 5.92 -11.43
CA SER A 184 -25.98 5.87 -12.46
C SER A 184 -24.76 6.76 -12.17
N ASP A 185 -24.86 7.68 -11.23
CA ASP A 185 -23.74 8.49 -10.71
C ASP A 185 -22.95 7.77 -9.59
N GLN A 186 -23.38 6.58 -9.19
CA GLN A 186 -22.72 5.68 -8.24
C GLN A 186 -22.36 4.36 -8.95
N GLU A 187 -21.43 4.43 -9.90
CA GLU A 187 -20.92 3.24 -10.61
C GLU A 187 -20.12 2.37 -9.63
N ALA A 188 -20.77 1.34 -9.10
CA ALA A 188 -20.13 0.31 -8.28
C ALA A 188 -20.62 -1.05 -8.73
N LEU A 189 -19.68 -1.97 -8.96
CA LEU A 189 -20.00 -3.35 -9.26
C LEU A 189 -20.38 -4.05 -7.95
N PHE A 190 -21.57 -4.62 -7.85
CA PHE A 190 -22.02 -5.41 -6.70
C PHE A 190 -22.17 -6.89 -7.05
N TYR A 191 -22.39 -7.23 -8.32
CA TYR A 191 -22.66 -8.57 -8.78
C TYR A 191 -21.75 -9.00 -9.93
N THR A 192 -20.96 -10.05 -9.70
CA THR A 192 -20.12 -10.67 -10.73
C THR A 192 -20.68 -12.01 -11.20
N GLY A 193 -21.41 -12.72 -10.33
CA GLY A 193 -21.90 -14.07 -10.56
C GLY A 193 -20.76 -15.11 -10.63
N LEU A 194 -20.88 -16.21 -9.89
CA LEU A 194 -19.87 -17.27 -9.93
C LEU A 194 -19.98 -18.10 -11.23
N GLY A 195 -21.20 -18.43 -11.65
CA GLY A 195 -21.47 -19.13 -12.91
C GLY A 195 -22.43 -18.36 -13.82
N GLN A 196 -22.81 -18.99 -14.93
CA GLN A 196 -23.79 -18.48 -15.87
C GLN A 196 -25.09 -18.02 -15.17
N ASN A 197 -25.58 -16.86 -15.58
CA ASN A 197 -26.82 -16.29 -15.07
C ASN A 197 -27.51 -15.42 -16.14
N SER A 198 -28.67 -14.84 -15.81
CA SER A 198 -29.44 -14.02 -16.77
C SER A 198 -28.75 -12.74 -17.21
N LEU A 199 -27.73 -12.25 -16.48
CA LEU A 199 -27.00 -11.03 -16.80
C LEU A 199 -25.65 -11.30 -17.46
N ARG A 200 -25.08 -12.49 -17.26
CA ARG A 200 -23.76 -12.86 -17.79
C ARG A 200 -23.77 -14.31 -18.29
N GLN A 201 -23.37 -14.49 -19.54
CA GLN A 201 -23.27 -15.81 -20.16
C GLN A 201 -22.18 -16.67 -19.50
N ASN A 202 -21.06 -16.05 -19.11
CA ASN A 202 -19.96 -16.71 -18.40
C ASN A 202 -19.78 -16.05 -17.03
N GLY A 203 -19.88 -16.82 -15.95
CA GLY A 203 -19.55 -16.35 -14.60
C GLY A 203 -18.04 -16.28 -14.37
N ALA A 204 -17.61 -15.83 -13.19
CA ALA A 204 -16.19 -15.79 -12.83
C ALA A 204 -15.51 -17.17 -12.92
N TYR A 205 -16.19 -18.22 -12.48
CA TYR A 205 -15.70 -19.60 -12.59
C TYR A 205 -15.50 -20.02 -14.05
N ASP A 206 -16.50 -19.78 -14.90
CA ASP A 206 -16.44 -20.16 -16.32
C ASP A 206 -15.30 -19.44 -17.05
N ARG A 207 -15.07 -18.15 -16.75
CA ARG A 207 -13.96 -17.37 -17.32
C ARG A 207 -12.61 -17.89 -16.87
N VAL A 208 -12.42 -18.12 -15.57
CA VAL A 208 -11.16 -18.65 -15.01
C VAL A 208 -10.84 -20.06 -15.53
N VAL A 209 -11.84 -20.95 -15.58
CA VAL A 209 -11.67 -22.30 -16.16
C VAL A 209 -11.36 -22.21 -17.66
N GLY A 210 -12.05 -21.34 -18.40
CA GLY A 210 -11.85 -21.15 -19.82
C GLY A 210 -10.42 -20.75 -20.18
N VAL A 211 -9.84 -19.80 -19.43
CA VAL A 211 -8.46 -19.32 -19.64
C VAL A 211 -7.45 -20.42 -19.35
N GLY A 212 -7.63 -21.16 -18.26
CA GLY A 212 -6.77 -22.29 -17.92
C GLY A 212 -6.79 -23.39 -18.99
N ALA A 213 -7.99 -23.76 -19.44
CA ALA A 213 -8.18 -24.79 -20.46
C ALA A 213 -7.61 -24.37 -21.83
N LYS A 214 -7.83 -23.11 -22.24
CA LYS A 214 -7.33 -22.55 -23.51
C LYS A 214 -5.80 -22.61 -23.59
N ASN A 215 -5.11 -22.35 -22.48
CA ASN A 215 -3.65 -22.29 -22.43
C ASN A 215 -2.99 -23.57 -21.90
N GLY A 216 -3.78 -24.55 -21.43
CA GLY A 216 -3.28 -25.78 -20.82
C GLY A 216 -2.58 -25.56 -19.47
N TRP A 217 -2.91 -24.49 -18.75
CA TRP A 217 -2.29 -24.15 -17.46
C TRP A 217 -2.91 -24.90 -16.27
N TRP A 218 -4.23 -25.13 -16.30
CA TRP A 218 -4.97 -25.86 -15.27
C TRP A 218 -6.28 -26.43 -15.83
N ALA A 219 -6.84 -27.42 -15.15
CA ALA A 219 -8.14 -28.02 -15.43
C ALA A 219 -9.24 -27.47 -14.50
N ALA A 220 -10.51 -27.75 -14.81
CA ALA A 220 -11.65 -27.28 -14.00
C ALA A 220 -11.60 -27.77 -12.53
N ASN A 221 -11.08 -28.98 -12.30
CA ASN A 221 -10.93 -29.56 -10.96
C ASN A 221 -9.83 -28.88 -10.13
N ASP A 222 -9.04 -28.02 -10.75
CA ASP A 222 -7.97 -27.26 -10.09
C ASP A 222 -8.48 -25.90 -9.60
N VAL A 223 -9.71 -25.53 -9.94
CA VAL A 223 -10.31 -24.23 -9.62
C VAL A 223 -11.29 -24.37 -8.46
N GLN A 224 -11.07 -23.58 -7.41
CA GLN A 224 -11.92 -23.50 -6.23
C GLN A 224 -12.20 -22.05 -5.87
N VAL A 225 -13.06 -21.84 -4.87
CA VAL A 225 -13.29 -20.52 -4.28
C VAL A 225 -12.31 -20.30 -3.13
N TRP A 226 -11.70 -19.12 -3.07
CA TRP A 226 -10.93 -18.71 -1.90
C TRP A 226 -11.86 -18.43 -0.71
N LEU A 227 -11.68 -19.19 0.37
CA LEU A 227 -12.61 -19.18 1.51
C LEU A 227 -12.29 -18.13 2.58
N ASP A 228 -11.15 -17.43 2.55
CA ASP A 228 -10.80 -16.46 3.60
C ASP A 228 -11.82 -15.33 3.78
N PRO A 229 -12.40 -14.74 2.72
CA PRO A 229 -13.47 -13.76 2.89
C PRO A 229 -14.67 -14.32 3.67
N LEU A 230 -15.07 -15.57 3.42
CA LEU A 230 -16.14 -16.23 4.18
C LEU A 230 -15.71 -16.58 5.61
N ALA A 231 -14.45 -16.97 5.80
CA ALA A 231 -13.91 -17.20 7.12
C ALA A 231 -13.89 -15.91 7.96
N LEU A 232 -13.80 -14.73 7.34
CA LEU A 232 -13.97 -13.45 8.03
C LEU A 232 -15.36 -13.33 8.66
N ASP A 233 -16.44 -13.62 7.92
CA ASP A 233 -17.81 -13.55 8.46
C ASP A 233 -17.96 -14.43 9.71
N ILE A 234 -17.42 -15.65 9.66
CA ILE A 234 -17.41 -16.56 10.81
C ILE A 234 -16.63 -15.97 11.98
N ARG A 235 -15.45 -15.40 11.72
CA ARG A 235 -14.64 -14.74 12.75
C ARG A 235 -15.35 -13.51 13.32
N LEU A 236 -16.02 -12.70 12.50
CA LEU A 236 -16.78 -11.52 12.93
C LEU A 236 -17.96 -11.93 13.82
N GLU A 237 -18.65 -13.01 13.49
CA GLU A 237 -19.73 -13.55 14.31
C GLU A 237 -19.20 -14.08 15.65
N GLN A 238 -18.06 -14.77 15.65
CA GLN A 238 -17.38 -15.22 16.88
C GLN A 238 -16.91 -14.05 17.75
N ASP A 239 -16.36 -13.01 17.12
CA ASP A 239 -15.88 -11.78 17.77
C ASP A 239 -17.03 -11.02 18.44
N ARG A 240 -18.17 -10.86 17.73
CA ARG A 240 -19.41 -10.27 18.27
C ARG A 240 -19.96 -11.04 19.47
N ASN A 241 -19.78 -12.36 19.48
CA ASN A 241 -20.23 -13.24 20.55
C ASN A 241 -19.23 -13.35 21.72
N SER A 242 -18.06 -12.69 21.64
CA SER A 242 -16.98 -12.71 22.65
C SER A 242 -16.70 -11.31 23.23
N PRO A 243 -17.57 -10.77 24.10
CA PRO A 243 -17.72 -9.32 24.26
C PRO A 243 -16.55 -8.61 24.97
N ALA A 244 -15.83 -9.29 25.88
CA ALA A 244 -14.95 -8.58 26.82
C ALA A 244 -13.68 -8.02 26.16
N THR A 245 -12.99 -8.82 25.35
CA THR A 245 -11.72 -8.42 24.72
C THR A 245 -11.96 -7.65 23.42
N SER A 246 -12.92 -8.11 22.62
CA SER A 246 -13.22 -7.55 21.31
C SER A 246 -13.86 -6.17 21.42
N ALA A 247 -14.83 -5.98 22.33
CA ALA A 247 -15.46 -4.66 22.49
C ALA A 247 -14.46 -3.62 22.99
N ALA A 248 -13.53 -3.97 23.88
CA ALA A 248 -12.50 -3.04 24.37
C ALA A 248 -11.55 -2.59 23.25
N ASN A 249 -11.06 -3.54 22.44
CA ASN A 249 -10.18 -3.24 21.30
C ASN A 249 -10.88 -2.37 20.25
N TRP A 250 -12.13 -2.70 19.90
CA TRP A 250 -12.93 -1.92 18.95
C TRP A 250 -13.25 -0.52 19.48
N GLN A 251 -13.62 -0.40 20.76
CA GLN A 251 -13.89 0.90 21.38
C GLN A 251 -12.66 1.79 21.39
N GLN A 252 -11.48 1.24 21.72
CA GLN A 252 -10.23 2.00 21.69
C GLN A 252 -9.92 2.48 20.27
N MET A 253 -10.04 1.62 19.28
CA MET A 253 -9.72 1.95 17.88
C MET A 253 -10.70 2.98 17.31
N ASN A 254 -12.00 2.82 17.59
CA ASN A 254 -13.02 3.81 17.21
C ASN A 254 -12.79 5.15 17.91
N ARG A 255 -12.36 5.16 19.18
CA ARG A 255 -11.97 6.39 19.87
C ARG A 255 -10.77 7.07 19.23
N ILE A 256 -9.74 6.32 18.83
CA ILE A 256 -8.59 6.86 18.09
C ILE A 256 -9.05 7.47 16.76
N MET A 257 -9.93 6.78 16.03
CA MET A 257 -10.43 7.26 14.74
C MET A 257 -11.41 8.42 14.83
N GLN A 258 -12.09 8.61 15.96
CA GLN A 258 -12.91 9.80 16.22
C GLN A 258 -12.09 11.09 16.32
N GLY A 259 -10.76 11.00 16.35
CA GLY A 259 -9.86 12.14 16.40
C GLY A 259 -9.27 12.35 17.79
N PRO A 260 -8.30 13.27 17.92
CA PRO A 260 -7.64 13.53 19.17
C PRO A 260 -8.58 14.20 20.19
N GLU A 261 -8.31 13.92 21.44
CA GLU A 261 -8.82 14.61 22.61
C GLU A 261 -8.15 15.98 22.73
N VAL A 262 -8.93 17.05 22.66
CA VAL A 262 -8.47 18.44 22.83
C VAL A 262 -9.05 19.03 24.11
N VAL A 263 -8.27 19.87 24.77
CA VAL A 263 -8.79 20.64 25.92
C VAL A 263 -9.76 21.67 25.37
N ASN A 264 -10.99 21.67 25.89
CA ASN A 264 -12.02 22.59 25.45
C ASN A 264 -11.59 24.06 25.65
N ALA A 265 -12.23 24.97 24.91
CA ALA A 265 -11.88 26.40 24.98
C ALA A 265 -11.96 27.01 26.40
N THR A 266 -12.75 26.39 27.30
CA THR A 266 -12.90 26.83 28.69
C THR A 266 -11.81 26.30 29.64
N GLY A 267 -10.95 25.38 29.20
CA GLY A 267 -9.97 24.69 30.03
C GLY A 267 -10.55 23.66 31.02
N ASN A 268 -11.87 23.47 31.04
CA ASN A 268 -12.59 22.71 32.07
C ASN A 268 -13.05 21.31 31.60
N GLY A 269 -12.58 20.84 30.44
CA GLY A 269 -13.00 19.55 29.90
C GLY A 269 -12.22 19.13 28.67
N ILE A 270 -12.43 17.88 28.27
CA ILE A 270 -11.86 17.27 27.08
C ILE A 270 -12.99 17.13 26.06
N GLU A 271 -12.77 17.59 24.84
CA GLU A 271 -13.66 17.39 23.70
C GLU A 271 -12.91 16.69 22.56
N LEU A 272 -13.64 16.06 21.65
CA LEU A 272 -13.04 15.51 20.43
C LEU A 272 -12.79 16.65 19.45
N ALA A 273 -11.71 16.54 18.67
CA ALA A 273 -11.48 17.48 17.57
C ALA A 273 -12.70 17.53 16.63
N GLN A 274 -12.96 18.71 16.05
CA GLN A 274 -14.10 18.92 15.14
C GLN A 274 -14.10 17.97 13.95
N ARG A 275 -12.94 17.43 13.58
CA ARG A 275 -12.79 16.50 12.48
C ARG A 275 -12.17 15.19 12.95
N SER A 276 -12.87 14.10 12.64
CA SER A 276 -12.41 12.76 12.99
C SER A 276 -11.21 12.36 12.14
N LEU A 277 -10.34 11.51 12.69
CA LEU A 277 -9.24 10.93 11.94
C LEU A 277 -9.75 10.01 10.81
N GLU A 278 -10.94 9.43 10.98
CA GLU A 278 -11.66 8.68 9.93
C GLU A 278 -11.97 9.55 8.72
N ASP A 279 -12.57 10.74 8.91
CA ASP A 279 -12.87 11.67 7.82
C ASP A 279 -11.59 12.11 7.09
N VAL A 280 -10.54 12.41 7.87
CA VAL A 280 -9.24 12.82 7.33
C VAL A 280 -8.61 11.68 6.52
N ARG A 281 -8.79 10.44 6.98
CA ARG A 281 -8.32 9.26 6.26
C ARG A 281 -9.09 9.04 4.96
N ILE A 282 -10.41 9.24 4.96
CA ILE A 282 -11.23 9.19 3.73
C ILE A 282 -10.76 10.26 2.73
N GLU A 283 -10.46 11.48 3.19
CA GLU A 283 -9.87 12.51 2.33
C GLU A 283 -8.55 12.05 1.69
N GLN A 284 -7.66 11.48 2.48
CA GLN A 284 -6.40 10.95 1.97
C GLN A 284 -6.63 9.83 0.94
N LEU A 285 -7.45 8.83 1.28
CA LEU A 285 -7.73 7.67 0.43
C LEU A 285 -8.39 8.08 -0.91
N THR A 286 -9.15 9.17 -0.90
CA THR A 286 -9.79 9.74 -2.10
C THR A 286 -8.90 10.72 -2.87
N GLY A 287 -7.60 10.78 -2.56
CA GLY A 287 -6.61 11.58 -3.27
C GLY A 287 -6.57 13.06 -2.88
N LYS A 288 -7.28 13.48 -1.83
CA LYS A 288 -7.27 14.86 -1.32
C LYS A 288 -6.11 15.07 -0.33
N SER A 289 -4.91 14.64 -0.72
CA SER A 289 -3.74 14.55 0.17
C SER A 289 -3.33 15.91 0.77
N ALA A 290 -3.48 17.02 0.04
CA ALA A 290 -3.20 18.35 0.57
C ALA A 290 -4.16 18.76 1.71
N THR A 291 -5.46 18.47 1.55
CA THR A 291 -6.47 18.72 2.59
C THR A 291 -6.24 17.82 3.79
N ALA A 292 -6.05 16.52 3.56
CA ALA A 292 -5.77 15.55 4.61
C ALA A 292 -4.50 15.91 5.41
N LEU A 293 -3.43 16.34 4.73
CA LEU A 293 -2.17 16.76 5.35
C LEU A 293 -2.38 17.85 6.41
N SER A 294 -3.21 18.86 6.12
CA SER A 294 -3.47 19.96 7.07
C SER A 294 -4.12 19.45 8.37
N HIS A 295 -5.05 18.51 8.26
CA HIS A 295 -5.73 17.92 9.41
C HIS A 295 -4.82 16.94 10.17
N LEU A 296 -4.03 16.12 9.46
CA LEU A 296 -3.09 15.18 10.08
C LEU A 296 -2.04 15.91 10.94
N LEU A 297 -1.56 17.07 10.47
CA LEU A 297 -0.64 17.90 11.25
C LEU A 297 -1.29 18.43 12.54
N ALA A 298 -2.56 18.85 12.48
CA ALA A 298 -3.30 19.25 13.67
C ALA A 298 -3.44 18.09 14.68
N ILE A 299 -3.76 16.89 14.19
CA ILE A 299 -3.88 15.67 15.01
C ILE A 299 -2.55 15.33 15.69
N ARG A 300 -1.44 15.40 14.94
CA ARG A 300 -0.10 15.15 15.49
C ARG A 300 0.27 16.14 16.61
N ASN A 301 -0.11 17.41 16.46
CA ASN A 301 0.17 18.45 17.43
C ASN A 301 -0.71 18.36 18.69
N ALA A 302 -1.90 17.77 18.60
CA ALA A 302 -2.81 17.63 19.74
C ALA A 302 -2.16 16.82 20.89
N ASN A 303 -1.37 15.78 20.59
CA ASN A 303 -0.64 15.02 21.60
C ASN A 303 0.43 15.84 22.35
N GLN A 304 0.94 16.91 21.75
CA GLN A 304 1.87 17.82 22.43
C GLN A 304 1.13 18.75 23.40
N GLN A 305 -0.10 19.13 23.07
CA GLN A 305 -0.94 20.01 23.88
C GLN A 305 -1.59 19.26 25.05
N TYR A 306 -2.07 18.03 24.78
CA TYR A 306 -2.69 17.16 25.76
C TYR A 306 -2.19 15.72 25.57
N LYS A 307 -1.43 15.23 26.55
CA LYS A 307 -0.89 13.87 26.52
C LYS A 307 -1.93 12.90 27.06
N SER A 308 -2.44 12.03 26.19
CA SER A 308 -3.24 10.85 26.54
C SER A 308 -2.85 9.69 25.65
N ASP A 309 -3.19 8.46 26.04
CA ASP A 309 -2.90 7.28 25.22
C ASP A 309 -3.59 7.38 23.86
N ILE A 310 -4.83 7.88 23.82
CA ILE A 310 -5.60 8.08 22.58
C ILE A 310 -4.86 9.07 21.66
N ASN A 311 -4.41 10.20 22.20
CA ASN A 311 -3.65 11.19 21.43
C ASN A 311 -2.28 10.66 20.97
N ALA A 312 -1.62 9.84 21.78
CA ALA A 312 -0.36 9.21 21.39
C ALA A 312 -0.56 8.27 20.19
N TYR A 313 -1.57 7.39 20.24
CA TYR A 313 -1.89 6.50 19.11
C TYR A 313 -2.37 7.27 17.87
N ALA A 314 -3.21 8.30 18.05
CA ALA A 314 -3.68 9.14 16.94
C ALA A 314 -2.51 9.90 16.28
N ALA A 315 -1.57 10.42 17.07
CA ALA A 315 -0.38 11.10 16.56
C ALA A 315 0.60 10.15 15.85
N ASP A 316 0.78 8.93 16.37
CA ASP A 316 1.58 7.89 15.72
C ASP A 316 1.02 7.57 14.32
N PHE A 317 -0.28 7.25 14.27
CA PHE A 317 -1.00 7.01 13.02
C PHE A 317 -0.88 8.20 12.07
N ALA A 318 -1.14 9.42 12.57
CA ALA A 318 -1.12 10.62 11.76
C ALA A 318 0.27 10.95 11.20
N THR A 319 1.35 10.59 11.92
CA THR A 319 2.72 10.87 11.48
C THR A 319 3.07 10.09 10.21
N PHE A 320 2.77 8.78 10.17
CA PHE A 320 3.00 7.98 8.97
C PHE A 320 2.16 8.49 7.78
N ARG A 321 0.88 8.82 8.01
CA ARG A 321 -0.01 9.35 6.97
C ARG A 321 0.37 10.76 6.50
N THR A 322 0.96 11.58 7.37
CA THR A 322 1.52 12.90 7.02
C THR A 322 2.60 12.74 5.97
N ALA A 323 3.56 11.82 6.20
CA ALA A 323 4.61 11.55 5.23
C ALA A 323 4.01 11.09 3.89
N GLN A 324 3.05 10.16 3.91
CA GLN A 324 2.39 9.71 2.69
C GLN A 324 1.72 10.86 1.93
N CYS A 325 0.95 11.71 2.61
CA CYS A 325 0.31 12.86 1.96
C CYS A 325 1.33 13.84 1.38
N GLN A 326 2.46 14.08 2.07
CA GLN A 326 3.55 14.91 1.56
C GLN A 326 4.13 14.34 0.27
N MET A 327 4.28 13.02 0.18
CA MET A 327 4.76 12.33 -1.02
C MET A 327 3.77 12.46 -2.18
N ASP A 328 2.48 12.23 -1.92
CA ASP A 328 1.43 12.36 -2.93
C ASP A 328 1.39 13.76 -3.57
N ILE A 329 1.74 14.81 -2.82
CA ILE A 329 1.78 16.21 -3.31
C ILE A 329 3.18 16.67 -3.73
N GLY A 330 4.17 15.78 -3.80
CA GLY A 330 5.53 16.07 -4.24
C GLY A 330 6.42 16.82 -3.24
N GLN A 331 6.05 16.88 -1.95
CA GLN A 331 6.85 17.44 -0.85
C GLN A 331 7.85 16.41 -0.29
N TRP A 332 8.64 15.86 -1.20
CA TRP A 332 9.61 14.80 -1.01
C TRP A 332 10.59 15.01 0.18
N PRO A 333 11.33 16.14 0.32
CA PRO A 333 12.20 16.34 1.48
C PRO A 333 11.47 16.33 2.83
N ALA A 334 10.26 16.90 2.88
CA ALA A 334 9.46 16.96 4.09
C ALA A 334 8.94 15.58 4.50
N ALA A 335 8.56 14.76 3.52
CA ALA A 335 8.18 13.37 3.74
C ALA A 335 9.33 12.56 4.34
N THR A 336 10.54 12.66 3.76
CA THR A 336 11.74 11.98 4.29
C THR A 336 11.99 12.38 5.74
N GLN A 337 11.97 13.68 6.07
CA GLN A 337 12.18 14.15 7.44
C GLN A 337 11.10 13.64 8.40
N THR A 338 9.83 13.61 7.96
CA THR A 338 8.73 13.07 8.75
C THR A 338 8.90 11.57 9.03
N LEU A 339 9.32 10.79 8.02
CA LEU A 339 9.60 9.36 8.18
C LEU A 339 10.79 9.10 9.09
N LEU A 340 11.88 9.86 8.95
CA LEU A 340 13.03 9.75 9.85
C LEU A 340 12.65 10.04 11.30
N GLY A 341 11.87 11.10 11.53
CA GLY A 341 11.31 11.40 12.84
C GLY A 341 10.43 10.27 13.38
N TYR A 342 9.58 9.70 12.54
CA TYR A 342 8.73 8.56 12.89
C TYR A 342 9.54 7.34 13.32
N LEU A 343 10.56 6.96 12.54
CA LEU A 343 11.43 5.82 12.84
C LEU A 343 12.16 6.00 14.17
N ASN A 344 12.71 7.20 14.41
CA ASN A 344 13.44 7.51 15.64
C ASN A 344 12.57 7.43 16.91
N VAL A 345 11.28 7.78 16.80
CA VAL A 345 10.33 7.74 17.92
C VAL A 345 9.77 6.33 18.11
N SER A 346 9.40 5.66 17.02
CA SER A 346 8.68 4.38 17.06
C SER A 346 9.57 3.20 17.43
N SER A 347 10.88 3.27 17.14
CA SER A 347 11.74 2.12 17.36
C SER A 347 12.10 1.90 18.83
N GLY A 348 12.01 2.91 19.70
CA GLY A 348 12.44 2.82 21.13
C GLY A 348 13.90 2.38 21.36
N HIS A 349 14.61 2.01 20.29
CA HIS A 349 15.84 1.23 20.25
C HIS A 349 16.68 1.69 19.05
N GLN A 350 17.99 1.75 19.29
CA GLN A 350 19.08 2.06 18.33
C GLN A 350 19.26 1.00 17.23
N LEU A 351 18.19 0.37 16.75
CA LEU A 351 18.25 -0.69 15.72
C LEU A 351 18.44 -0.11 14.31
N TRP A 352 18.12 1.16 14.12
CA TRP A 352 18.53 1.90 12.94
C TRP A 352 19.93 2.43 13.20
N THR A 353 20.92 1.69 12.73
CA THR A 353 22.28 2.21 12.72
C THR A 353 22.30 3.48 11.88
N LYS A 354 23.10 4.46 12.30
CA LYS A 354 23.33 5.68 11.54
C LYS A 354 23.67 5.33 10.08
N GLU A 355 24.37 4.22 9.87
CA GLU A 355 24.76 3.65 8.59
C GLU A 355 23.58 3.17 7.71
N ALA A 356 22.50 2.59 8.25
CA ALA A 356 21.34 2.18 7.44
C ALA A 356 20.50 3.38 6.97
N VAL A 357 20.39 4.39 7.84
CA VAL A 357 19.79 5.68 7.53
C VAL A 357 20.68 6.47 6.59
N GLU A 358 22.00 6.45 6.80
CA GLU A 358 23.00 7.00 5.90
C GLU A 358 23.06 6.25 4.59
N HIS A 359 22.71 4.96 4.50
CA HIS A 359 22.66 4.23 3.23
C HIS A 359 21.41 4.60 2.43
N LEU A 360 20.26 4.76 3.10
CA LEU A 360 19.06 5.36 2.49
C LEU A 360 19.33 6.81 2.05
N ALA A 361 20.07 7.59 2.85
CA ALA A 361 20.51 8.94 2.52
C ALA A 361 21.66 8.99 1.48
N TRP A 362 22.49 7.94 1.39
CA TRP A 362 23.61 7.82 0.44
C TRP A 362 23.10 7.41 -0.93
N ILE A 363 22.10 6.51 -1.00
CA ILE A 363 21.29 6.28 -2.22
C ILE A 363 20.67 7.61 -2.67
N GLN A 364 20.20 8.44 -1.73
CA GLN A 364 19.66 9.78 -1.99
C GLN A 364 20.73 10.84 -2.36
N MET A 365 22.01 10.66 -1.98
CA MET A 365 23.11 11.60 -2.29
C MET A 365 23.87 11.25 -3.57
N GLN A 366 24.04 9.97 -3.91
CA GLN A 366 24.64 9.52 -5.17
C GLN A 366 23.82 9.99 -6.39
N GLU A 367 22.55 10.32 -6.20
CA GLU A 367 21.62 10.78 -7.23
C GLU A 367 21.46 12.31 -7.30
N LEU A 368 22.18 13.06 -6.45
CA LEU A 368 22.32 14.52 -6.51
C LEU A 368 23.56 14.97 -7.33
N GLU A 369 24.08 14.12 -8.21
CA GLU A 369 25.31 14.35 -9.01
C GLU A 369 26.58 14.67 -8.18
N ILE A 370 26.71 14.13 -6.96
CA ILE A 370 28.01 14.06 -6.28
C ILE A 370 28.59 12.65 -6.50
N ALA A 371 29.33 12.45 -7.60
CA ALA A 371 30.02 11.19 -7.94
C ALA A 371 31.21 10.89 -6.98
N PRO A 372 31.83 9.66 -6.90
CA PRO A 372 31.61 8.34 -7.58
C PRO A 372 31.71 7.12 -6.57
N PRO A 373 32.07 5.83 -6.88
CA PRO A 373 32.18 5.06 -8.16
C PRO A 373 31.43 3.69 -8.24
N GLU A 374 31.22 3.23 -9.50
CA GLU A 374 31.16 1.84 -10.04
C GLU A 374 30.77 0.65 -9.12
N ALA A 375 29.55 0.62 -8.59
CA ALA A 375 28.98 -0.62 -8.04
C ALA A 375 27.73 -1.04 -8.81
N GLU A 376 27.69 -2.29 -9.30
CA GLU A 376 26.46 -2.94 -9.76
C GLU A 376 25.48 -3.00 -8.58
N VAL A 377 24.48 -2.10 -8.58
CA VAL A 377 23.45 -2.07 -7.55
C VAL A 377 22.36 -3.05 -7.92
N ASN A 378 22.23 -4.12 -7.13
CA ASN A 378 21.07 -5.00 -7.18
C ASN A 378 19.83 -4.20 -6.70
N PRO A 379 18.79 -4.02 -7.54
CA PRO A 379 17.60 -3.20 -7.21
C PRO A 379 16.84 -3.74 -5.99
N LEU A 380 17.14 -4.95 -5.55
CA LEU A 380 16.48 -5.64 -4.45
C LEU A 380 17.35 -5.83 -3.20
N ALA A 381 18.61 -5.33 -3.20
CA ALA A 381 19.50 -5.37 -2.03
C ALA A 381 18.89 -4.78 -0.73
N PRO A 382 18.07 -3.72 -0.80
CA PRO A 382 17.41 -3.16 0.39
C PRO A 382 16.18 -3.93 0.86
N PHE A 383 15.85 -5.11 0.33
CA PHE A 383 14.81 -5.98 0.90
C PHE A 383 15.39 -7.10 1.79
N ILE A 384 16.71 -7.18 1.88
CA ILE A 384 17.46 -8.29 2.45
C ILE A 384 17.91 -8.03 3.89
N VAL A 385 18.46 -6.83 4.16
CA VAL A 385 18.88 -6.37 5.50
C VAL A 385 17.73 -6.36 6.50
N PHE A 386 16.51 -6.27 5.98
CA PHE A 386 15.32 -5.91 6.73
C PHE A 386 14.44 -7.11 7.09
N ARG A 387 14.82 -8.33 6.67
CA ARG A 387 14.10 -9.59 7.01
C ARG A 387 14.42 -10.12 8.42
N GLN A 388 15.48 -9.63 9.07
CA GLN A 388 15.97 -10.17 10.36
C GLN A 388 15.78 -9.23 11.56
N LEU A 389 15.02 -8.12 11.43
CA LEU A 389 14.67 -7.25 12.55
C LEU A 389 13.33 -7.71 13.16
N PRO A 390 13.31 -8.26 14.38
CA PRO A 390 12.13 -8.96 14.93
C PRO A 390 10.95 -8.05 15.31
N GLU A 391 11.14 -6.73 15.37
CA GLU A 391 10.13 -5.79 15.88
C GLU A 391 9.65 -4.73 14.87
N ILE A 392 10.27 -4.65 13.68
CA ILE A 392 9.84 -3.75 12.61
C ILE A 392 9.32 -4.63 11.47
N SER A 393 8.03 -4.53 11.14
CA SER A 393 7.47 -5.33 10.05
C SER A 393 8.25 -5.05 8.75
N TYR A 394 8.63 -6.12 8.04
CA TYR A 394 9.24 -6.13 6.70
C TYR A 394 8.63 -5.11 5.72
N ARG A 395 7.38 -4.73 5.99
CA ARG A 395 6.48 -3.91 5.19
C ARG A 395 6.60 -2.40 5.45
N GLN A 396 6.94 -1.95 6.68
CA GLN A 396 7.30 -0.54 6.93
C GLN A 396 8.62 -0.19 6.22
N LEU A 397 9.50 -1.18 6.12
CA LEU A 397 10.80 -1.14 5.45
C LEU A 397 10.64 -1.17 3.93
N PHE A 398 9.73 -2.01 3.41
CA PHE A 398 9.30 -1.98 2.01
C PHE A 398 8.69 -0.63 1.63
N GLN A 399 7.81 -0.06 2.48
CA GLN A 399 7.28 1.29 2.27
C GLN A 399 8.42 2.33 2.29
N LEU A 400 9.32 2.32 3.26
CA LEU A 400 10.48 3.22 3.30
C LEU A 400 11.42 3.09 2.10
N HIS A 401 11.65 1.88 1.58
CA HIS A 401 12.45 1.64 0.39
C HIS A 401 11.72 2.01 -0.92
N TYR A 402 10.43 1.66 -1.02
CA TYR A 402 9.50 2.15 -2.03
C TYR A 402 9.56 3.68 -2.09
N TRP A 403 9.52 4.36 -0.95
CA TRP A 403 9.57 5.82 -0.86
C TRP A 403 10.96 6.40 -1.15
N ALA A 404 12.04 5.77 -0.71
CA ALA A 404 13.42 6.14 -1.05
C ALA A 404 13.66 6.10 -2.58
N ARG A 405 13.02 5.15 -3.27
CA ARG A 405 13.05 5.03 -4.73
C ARG A 405 12.09 6.01 -5.41
N VAL A 406 10.88 6.27 -4.90
CA VAL A 406 9.99 7.32 -5.47
C VAL A 406 10.65 8.71 -5.51
N LEU A 407 11.53 9.02 -4.57
CA LEU A 407 12.36 10.23 -4.56
C LEU A 407 13.30 10.32 -5.80
N GLN A 408 13.88 9.21 -6.23
CA GLN A 408 14.84 9.08 -7.35
C GLN A 408 14.24 9.45 -8.72
N ALA A 409 13.01 9.03 -9.05
CA ALA A 409 12.47 9.23 -10.41
C ALA A 409 11.78 10.58 -10.65
N SER A 410 11.62 11.42 -9.62
CA SER A 410 10.90 12.68 -9.78
C SER A 410 11.66 13.73 -10.62
N GLY A 411 12.97 13.55 -10.86
CA GLY A 411 13.76 14.28 -11.86
C GLY A 411 13.71 15.82 -11.79
N ARG A 412 13.21 16.38 -10.69
CA ARG A 412 12.88 17.80 -10.54
C ARG A 412 13.44 18.34 -9.23
N LEU A 413 14.76 18.40 -9.18
CA LEU A 413 15.50 19.30 -8.28
C LEU A 413 16.55 20.10 -9.06
N GLY A 414 16.19 20.58 -10.26
CA GLY A 414 16.90 21.68 -10.90
C GLY A 414 16.40 23.01 -10.33
N GLY A 415 16.94 23.44 -9.20
CA GLY A 415 16.48 24.68 -8.57
C GLY A 415 17.16 25.10 -7.26
N LEU A 416 18.38 24.63 -6.99
CA LEU A 416 19.21 25.15 -5.90
C LEU A 416 20.63 25.43 -6.40
N GLU A 417 20.75 26.10 -7.55
CA GLU A 417 22.00 26.73 -7.97
C GLU A 417 21.75 28.23 -8.14
N ASN A 418 21.94 28.97 -7.05
CA ASN A 418 22.57 30.29 -7.00
C ASN A 418 22.41 30.90 -5.60
N ALA A 419 23.22 30.42 -4.67
CA ALA A 419 23.62 31.19 -3.51
C ALA A 419 25.06 30.81 -3.14
N SER A 420 26.01 31.23 -3.98
CA SER A 420 27.41 31.27 -3.57
C SER A 420 27.62 32.35 -2.52
N PRO A 421 28.41 32.08 -1.48
CA PRO A 421 28.68 33.04 -0.41
C PRO A 421 29.81 33.97 -0.83
N THR A 422 29.52 35.25 -1.03
CA THR A 422 30.55 36.30 -1.03
C THR A 422 30.09 37.47 -0.19
N GLY A 423 30.98 37.92 0.70
CA GLY A 423 30.85 39.20 1.38
C GLY A 423 30.99 39.13 2.89
N SER A 424 32.22 38.98 3.37
CA SER A 424 32.63 39.55 4.65
C SER A 424 32.36 41.06 4.63
N GLY A 425 31.44 41.52 5.46
CA GLY A 425 31.14 42.93 5.66
C GLY A 425 30.65 43.16 7.08
N ASP A 426 31.42 43.95 7.82
CA ASP A 426 31.13 44.47 9.16
C ASP A 426 29.68 44.96 9.28
N ALA A 427 29.01 44.60 10.39
CA ALA A 427 27.78 45.24 10.81
C ALA A 427 27.80 45.51 12.31
N SER A 428 28.21 46.74 12.62
CA SER A 428 27.81 47.46 13.81
C SER A 428 26.28 47.63 13.87
N SER A 429 25.79 47.68 15.11
CA SER A 429 24.48 48.13 15.60
C SER A 429 23.51 48.80 14.59
N GLY A 430 22.37 48.15 14.35
CA GLY A 430 21.20 48.78 13.74
C GLY A 430 19.93 47.95 13.94
N ARG A 431 19.04 48.40 14.81
CA ARG A 431 17.72 47.79 15.05
C ARG A 431 16.79 48.13 13.87
N PRO A 432 16.11 47.16 13.21
CA PRO A 432 15.20 47.49 12.12
C PRO A 432 13.92 48.16 12.65
N PRO A 433 13.31 49.08 11.89
CA PRO A 433 12.07 49.74 12.29
C PRO A 433 10.89 48.77 12.21
N SER A 434 9.95 48.91 13.15
CA SER A 434 8.70 48.16 13.17
C SER A 434 7.81 48.51 11.96
N PRO A 435 7.07 47.54 11.41
CA PRO A 435 6.13 47.80 10.32
C PRO A 435 4.95 48.67 10.80
N PRO A 436 4.35 49.48 9.91
CA PRO A 436 3.20 50.31 10.26
C PRO A 436 1.97 49.43 10.49
N LEU A 437 1.19 49.80 11.52
CA LEU A 437 -0.11 49.21 11.81
C LEU A 437 -1.12 49.58 10.70
N PRO A 438 -2.04 48.66 10.33
CA PRO A 438 -3.09 48.96 9.36
C PRO A 438 -4.11 49.96 9.92
N THR A 439 -4.38 51.01 9.14
CA THR A 439 -5.43 52.01 9.39
C THR A 439 -6.81 51.37 9.25
N PRO A 440 -7.79 51.68 10.13
CA PRO A 440 -9.14 51.12 10.01
C PRO A 440 -9.90 51.76 8.85
N LEU A 441 -10.58 50.92 8.07
CA LEU A 441 -11.58 51.34 7.09
C LEU A 441 -12.74 52.04 7.82
N ALA A 442 -13.01 53.29 7.42
CA ALA A 442 -14.21 54.02 7.78
C ALA A 442 -15.32 53.72 6.75
N GLU A 443 -16.55 53.85 7.25
CA GLU A 443 -17.88 53.51 6.69
C GLU A 443 -18.15 53.84 5.23
#